data_AF-A0A674CVY0-F1
#
_entry.id   AF-A0A674CVY0-F1
#
_cell.length_a   1.000
_cell.length_b   1.000
_cell.length_c   1.000
_cell.angle_alpha   90.00
_cell.angle_beta   90.00
_cell.angle_gamma   90.00
#
_symmetry.space_group_name_H-M   'P 1'
#
loop_
_entity.id
_entity.type
_entity.pdbx_description
1 polymer ?
#
loop_
_entity_poly.entity_id
_entity_poly.type
_entity_poly.pdbx_seq_one_letter_code
_entity_poly.pdbx_strand_id
1 'polypeptide(L)'
;MGETLQIQVYAASVDDILEEEEHYADQLKEYLFYTEALRAVCRKHELTQFELEMAAQDLASKKQQKEELVTGTVRTFSLKGMTSKLFGQETAEQREAKLQVLEQQIEEGEEAVKEKNTESDEFVKTAWVDIERFKDQKDRDLKEALISYAIMQISRCKKGIQVWTNAKECFNKM
;
A
#
# COMPACT_ATOMS: atom_id res chain seq x y z
N MET A 1 29.20 -7.19 -53.18
CA MET A 1 28.91 -8.41 -52.39
C MET A 1 29.16 -8.19 -50.89
N GLY A 2 30.22 -7.49 -50.47
CA GLY A 2 30.47 -7.18 -49.05
C GLY A 2 29.52 -6.13 -48.41
N GLU A 3 28.98 -5.20 -49.21
CA GLU A 3 28.08 -4.13 -48.76
C GLU A 3 26.73 -4.65 -48.25
N THR A 4 26.11 -5.54 -49.03
CA THR A 4 24.85 -6.20 -48.65
C THR A 4 25.03 -7.02 -47.38
N LEU A 5 26.20 -7.64 -47.21
CA LEU A 5 26.51 -8.45 -46.05
C LEU A 5 26.59 -7.63 -44.76
N GLN A 6 27.22 -6.45 -44.75
CA GLN A 6 27.32 -5.61 -43.54
C GLN A 6 25.97 -5.02 -43.11
N ILE A 7 25.16 -4.57 -44.07
CA ILE A 7 23.81 -4.06 -43.79
C ILE A 7 22.91 -5.20 -43.31
N GLN A 8 23.01 -6.40 -43.91
CA GLN A 8 22.28 -7.58 -43.47
C GLN A 8 22.69 -8.06 -42.07
N VAL A 9 23.98 -8.01 -41.73
CA VAL A 9 24.47 -8.34 -40.38
C VAL A 9 23.94 -7.35 -39.35
N TYR A 10 23.92 -6.04 -39.67
CA TYR A 10 23.32 -5.05 -38.76
C TYR A 10 21.81 -5.25 -38.61
N ALA A 11 21.09 -5.52 -39.70
CA ALA A 11 19.66 -5.82 -39.65
C ALA A 11 19.37 -7.09 -38.81
N ALA A 12 20.20 -8.12 -38.91
CA ALA A 12 20.08 -9.33 -38.10
C ALA A 12 20.36 -9.07 -36.60
N SER A 13 21.22 -8.10 -36.27
CA SER A 13 21.50 -7.73 -34.87
C SER A 13 20.38 -6.94 -34.19
N VAL A 14 19.33 -6.54 -34.92
CA VAL A 14 18.20 -5.79 -34.34
C VAL A 14 17.43 -6.64 -33.34
N ASP A 15 17.30 -7.95 -33.57
CA ASP A 15 16.59 -8.85 -32.64
C ASP A 15 17.35 -8.98 -31.31
N ASP A 16 18.68 -9.18 -31.36
CA ASP A 16 19.54 -9.20 -30.16
C ASP A 16 19.45 -7.88 -29.38
N ILE A 17 19.36 -6.77 -30.12
CA ILE A 17 19.18 -5.43 -29.56
C ILE A 17 17.81 -5.32 -28.85
N LEU A 18 16.73 -5.82 -29.43
CA LEU A 18 15.42 -5.77 -28.79
C LEU A 18 15.38 -6.64 -27.53
N GLU A 19 15.97 -7.83 -27.57
CA GLU A 19 16.08 -8.73 -26.41
C GLU A 19 16.85 -8.08 -25.25
N GLU A 20 17.97 -7.41 -25.56
CA GLU A 20 18.69 -6.62 -24.56
C GLU A 20 17.86 -5.45 -24.00
N GLU A 21 16.96 -4.78 -24.76
CA GLU A 21 16.08 -3.73 -24.20
C GLU A 21 15.03 -4.31 -23.25
N GLU A 22 14.48 -5.47 -23.62
CA GLU A 22 13.49 -6.18 -22.82
C GLU A 22 14.06 -6.47 -21.42
N HIS A 23 15.33 -6.85 -21.32
CA HIS A 23 15.98 -7.04 -20.03
C HIS A 23 15.95 -5.80 -19.12
N TYR A 24 16.18 -4.60 -19.66
CA TYR A 24 16.09 -3.36 -18.87
C TYR A 24 14.65 -2.97 -18.57
N ALA A 25 13.72 -3.24 -19.49
CA ALA A 25 12.29 -3.02 -19.26
C ALA A 25 11.79 -3.91 -18.11
N ASP A 26 12.25 -5.16 -18.05
CA ASP A 26 11.93 -6.09 -16.97
C ASP A 26 12.47 -5.62 -15.62
N GLN A 27 13.70 -5.11 -15.55
CA GLN A 27 14.25 -4.52 -14.31
C GLN A 27 13.38 -3.36 -13.79
N LEU A 28 12.93 -2.46 -14.68
CA LEU A 28 12.05 -1.36 -14.30
C LEU A 28 10.66 -1.85 -13.88
N LYS A 29 10.17 -2.90 -14.52
CA LYS A 29 8.88 -3.54 -14.20
C LYS A 29 8.92 -4.25 -12.84
N GLU A 30 10.01 -4.94 -12.51
CA GLU A 30 10.24 -5.48 -11.18
C GLU A 30 10.24 -4.38 -10.12
N TYR A 31 10.88 -3.25 -10.42
CA TYR A 31 10.86 -2.10 -9.52
C TYR A 31 9.45 -1.53 -9.34
N LEU A 32 8.65 -1.50 -10.41
CA LEU A 32 7.23 -1.13 -10.32
C LEU A 32 6.47 -2.08 -9.38
N PHE A 33 6.66 -3.40 -9.50
CA PHE A 33 6.04 -4.36 -8.58
C PHE A 33 6.47 -4.17 -7.13
N TYR A 34 7.71 -3.76 -6.88
CA TYR A 34 8.13 -3.41 -5.53
C TYR A 34 7.34 -2.22 -4.97
N THR A 35 7.07 -1.18 -5.78
CA THR A 35 6.22 -0.06 -5.36
C THR A 35 4.76 -0.48 -5.09
N GLU A 36 4.25 -1.48 -5.82
CA GLU A 36 2.92 -2.03 -5.56
C GLU A 36 2.85 -2.81 -4.25
N ALA A 37 3.90 -3.55 -3.91
CA ALA A 37 4.03 -4.21 -2.61
C ALA A 37 4.03 -3.19 -1.46
N LEU A 38 4.78 -2.08 -1.59
CA LEU A 38 4.74 -0.98 -0.62
C LEU A 38 3.35 -0.35 -0.50
N ARG A 39 2.65 -0.17 -1.61
CA ARG A 39 1.26 0.32 -1.59
C ARG A 39 0.36 -0.64 -0.81
N ALA A 40 0.55 -1.95 -0.93
CA ALA A 40 -0.21 -2.94 -0.15
C ALA A 40 0.09 -2.83 1.35
N VAL A 41 1.34 -2.58 1.75
CA VAL A 41 1.72 -2.31 3.15
C VAL A 41 1.00 -1.07 3.68
N CYS A 42 0.99 0.04 2.93
CA CYS A 42 0.26 1.26 3.33
C CYS A 42 -1.24 1.01 3.46
N ARG A 43 -1.86 0.26 2.53
CA ARG A 43 -3.28 -0.09 2.63
C ARG A 43 -3.59 -0.95 3.85
N LYS A 44 -2.70 -1.89 4.20
CA LYS A 44 -2.86 -2.69 5.41
C LYS A 44 -2.80 -1.80 6.66
N HIS A 45 -1.89 -0.82 6.69
CA HIS A 45 -1.85 0.18 7.77
C HIS A 45 -3.19 0.91 7.92
N GLU A 46 -3.74 1.42 6.82
CA GLU A 46 -5.03 2.14 6.81
C GLU A 46 -6.17 1.25 7.33
N LEU A 47 -6.20 -0.03 6.93
CA LEU A 47 -7.21 -0.98 7.39
C LEU A 47 -7.08 -1.29 8.89
N THR A 48 -5.87 -1.58 9.38
CA THR A 48 -5.65 -1.86 10.81
C THR A 48 -5.97 -0.64 11.67
N GLN A 49 -5.62 0.57 11.21
CA GLN A 49 -5.97 1.81 11.89
C GLN A 49 -7.49 2.02 11.94
N PHE A 50 -8.19 1.76 10.83
CA PHE A 50 -9.65 1.83 10.78
C PHE A 50 -10.32 0.85 11.76
N GLU A 51 -9.84 -0.40 11.84
CA GLU A 51 -10.36 -1.39 12.78
C GLU A 51 -10.18 -0.96 14.24
N LEU A 52 -9.02 -0.38 14.59
CA LEU A 52 -8.75 0.17 15.91
C LEU A 52 -9.71 1.32 16.25
N GLU A 53 -9.91 2.25 15.31
CA GLU A 53 -10.82 3.38 15.48
C GLU A 53 -12.27 2.92 15.67
N MET A 54 -12.72 1.92 14.91
CA MET A 54 -14.04 1.31 15.06
C MET A 54 -14.23 0.65 16.43
N ALA A 55 -13.23 -0.11 16.90
CA ALA A 55 -13.26 -0.72 18.24
C ALA A 55 -13.30 0.33 19.35
N ALA A 56 -12.50 1.39 19.23
CA ALA A 56 -12.47 2.49 20.19
C ALA A 56 -13.81 3.24 20.23
N GLN A 57 -14.43 3.47 19.07
CA GLN A 57 -15.73 4.13 18.97
C GLN A 57 -16.86 3.27 19.56
N ASP A 58 -16.85 1.95 19.33
CA ASP A 58 -17.81 1.03 19.94
C ASP A 58 -17.70 1.05 21.47
N LEU A 59 -16.48 0.95 22.00
CA LEU A 59 -16.22 1.04 23.43
C LEU A 59 -16.69 2.38 24.02
N ALA A 60 -16.41 3.50 23.35
CA ALA A 60 -16.87 4.81 23.78
C ALA A 60 -18.40 4.88 23.85
N SER A 61 -19.08 4.29 22.86
CA SER A 61 -20.54 4.25 22.82
C SER A 61 -21.14 3.43 23.97
N LYS A 62 -20.53 2.29 24.33
CA LYS A 62 -20.95 1.45 25.45
C LYS A 62 -20.74 2.15 26.79
N LYS A 63 -19.58 2.82 26.97
CA LYS A 63 -19.31 3.65 28.15
C LYS A 63 -20.31 4.78 28.31
N GLN A 64 -20.68 5.44 27.21
CA GLN A 64 -21.73 6.47 27.23
C GLN A 64 -23.10 5.88 27.62
N GLN A 65 -23.50 4.74 27.04
CA GLN A 65 -24.75 4.06 27.40
C GLN A 65 -24.80 3.71 28.89
N LYS A 66 -23.67 3.33 29.49
CA LYS A 66 -23.57 3.03 30.92
C LYS A 66 -23.77 4.30 31.74
N GLU A 67 -23.12 5.40 31.38
CA GLU A 67 -23.29 6.69 32.06
C GLU A 67 -24.76 7.15 32.02
N GLU A 68 -25.42 7.03 30.87
CA GLU A 68 -26.85 7.37 30.70
C GLU A 68 -27.74 6.46 31.57
N LEU A 69 -27.46 5.15 31.62
CA LEU A 69 -28.18 4.20 32.45
C LEU A 69 -27.97 4.42 33.95
N VAL A 70 -26.79 4.87 34.39
CA VAL A 70 -26.49 5.15 35.81
C VAL A 70 -27.13 6.48 36.24
N THR A 71 -26.92 7.53 35.46
CA THR A 71 -27.39 8.89 35.79
C THR A 71 -28.89 9.09 35.55
N GLY A 72 -29.54 8.18 34.82
CA GLY A 72 -30.94 8.32 34.39
C GLY A 72 -31.15 9.51 33.44
N THR A 73 -30.07 10.14 32.98
CA THR A 73 -30.10 11.32 32.13
C THR A 73 -29.97 10.86 30.69
N VAL A 74 -31.10 10.62 30.03
CA VAL A 74 -31.11 10.51 28.56
C VAL A 74 -30.83 11.92 28.02
N ARG A 75 -29.58 12.18 27.60
CA ARG A 75 -29.20 13.45 26.93
C ARG A 75 -29.74 13.46 25.50
N THR A 76 -31.05 13.36 25.35
CA THR A 76 -31.80 13.63 24.11
C THR A 76 -33.27 13.63 24.47
N PHE A 77 -34.02 14.61 23.96
CA PHE A 77 -35.48 14.71 24.04
C PHE A 77 -36.15 13.55 23.27
N SER A 78 -35.97 12.33 23.74
CA SER A 78 -36.39 11.10 23.06
C SER A 78 -37.71 10.56 23.63
N LEU A 79 -38.50 9.98 22.73
CA LEU A 79 -39.78 9.29 22.94
C LEU A 79 -39.83 8.28 24.10
N LYS A 80 -38.68 7.91 24.70
CA LYS A 80 -38.59 7.08 25.92
C LYS A 80 -39.36 7.66 27.13
N GLY A 81 -39.52 8.98 27.20
CA GLY A 81 -40.36 9.62 28.23
C GLY A 81 -41.86 9.32 28.09
N MET A 82 -42.33 8.99 26.88
CA MET A 82 -43.71 8.58 26.63
C MET A 82 -43.92 7.07 26.81
N THR A 83 -42.92 6.23 26.53
CA THR A 83 -43.06 4.77 26.68
C THR A 83 -43.06 4.30 28.13
N SER A 84 -42.39 4.99 29.06
CA SER A 84 -42.44 4.68 30.50
C SER A 84 -43.84 4.87 31.12
N LYS A 85 -44.65 5.77 30.54
CA LYS A 85 -46.07 5.95 30.89
C LYS A 85 -46.99 4.92 30.21
N LEU A 86 -46.54 4.27 29.14
CA LEU A 86 -47.34 3.34 28.31
C LEU A 86 -47.04 1.85 28.59
N PHE A 87 -45.82 1.52 29.04
CA PHE A 87 -45.36 0.13 29.25
C PHE A 87 -44.89 -0.16 30.68
N GLY A 88 -45.01 0.80 31.60
CA GLY A 88 -44.54 0.68 32.99
C GLY A 88 -43.09 1.10 33.17
N GLN A 89 -42.73 1.50 34.41
CA GLN A 89 -41.35 1.77 34.77
C GLN A 89 -40.55 0.47 34.75
N GLU A 90 -39.38 0.50 34.13
CA GLU A 90 -38.40 -0.58 34.22
C GLU A 90 -38.08 -0.89 35.68
N THR A 91 -38.10 -2.18 36.06
CA THR A 91 -37.83 -2.57 37.45
C THR A 91 -36.36 -2.36 37.80
N ALA A 92 -36.06 -2.17 39.08
CA ALA A 92 -34.68 -2.04 39.55
C ALA A 92 -33.81 -3.24 39.13
N GLU A 93 -34.36 -4.45 39.20
CA GLU A 93 -33.70 -5.70 38.79
C GLU A 93 -33.40 -5.74 37.28
N GLN A 94 -34.30 -5.25 36.43
CA GLN A 94 -34.08 -5.18 34.98
C GLN A 94 -32.97 -4.17 34.63
N ARG A 95 -32.94 -3.03 35.30
CA ARG A 95 -31.88 -2.01 35.14
C ARG A 95 -30.53 -2.55 35.61
N GLU A 96 -30.50 -3.26 36.72
CA GLU A 96 -29.27 -3.88 37.25
C GLU A 96 -28.74 -4.98 36.32
N ALA A 97 -29.61 -5.84 35.79
CA ALA A 97 -29.22 -6.85 34.80
C ALA A 97 -28.64 -6.22 33.52
N LYS A 98 -29.24 -5.12 33.01
CA LYS A 98 -28.69 -4.38 31.86
C LYS A 98 -27.34 -3.75 32.16
N LEU A 99 -27.15 -3.22 33.36
CA LEU A 99 -25.87 -2.67 33.79
C LEU A 99 -24.79 -3.75 33.81
N GLN A 100 -25.07 -4.93 34.37
CA GLN A 100 -24.11 -6.04 34.41
C GLN A 100 -23.69 -6.50 33.00
N VAL A 101 -24.66 -6.65 32.08
CA VAL A 101 -24.35 -7.00 30.68
C VAL A 101 -23.49 -5.92 30.02
N LEU A 102 -23.79 -4.65 30.25
CA LEU A 102 -23.05 -3.54 29.66
C LEU A 102 -21.64 -3.42 30.27
N GLU A 103 -21.48 -3.70 31.56
CA GLU A 103 -20.20 -3.78 32.25
C GLU A 103 -19.29 -4.84 31.59
N GLN A 104 -19.83 -6.03 31.36
CA GLN A 104 -19.13 -7.12 30.68
C GLN A 104 -18.74 -6.72 29.25
N GLN A 105 -19.66 -6.13 28.49
CA GLN A 105 -19.38 -5.67 27.12
C GLN A 105 -18.34 -4.54 27.04
N ILE A 106 -18.21 -3.73 28.10
CA ILE A 106 -17.18 -2.71 28.23
C ILE A 106 -15.83 -3.37 28.50
N GLU A 107 -15.77 -4.35 29.40
CA GLU A 107 -14.54 -5.10 29.69
C GLU A 107 -14.01 -5.82 28.43
N GLU A 108 -14.89 -6.53 27.72
CA GLU A 108 -14.58 -7.16 26.42
C GLU A 108 -14.12 -6.12 25.38
N GLY A 109 -14.75 -4.94 25.36
CA GLY A 109 -14.37 -3.86 24.45
C GLY A 109 -13.02 -3.21 24.79
N GLU A 110 -12.68 -3.10 26.07
CA GLU A 110 -11.37 -2.62 26.53
C GLU A 110 -10.26 -3.58 26.13
N GLU A 111 -10.49 -4.89 26.26
CA GLU A 111 -9.55 -5.91 25.80
C GLU A 111 -9.38 -5.87 24.28
N ALA A 112 -10.47 -5.78 23.52
CA ALA A 112 -10.42 -5.70 22.05
C ALA A 112 -9.65 -4.46 21.55
N VAL A 113 -9.88 -3.29 22.15
CA VAL A 113 -9.12 -2.07 21.81
C VAL A 113 -7.63 -2.24 22.13
N LYS A 114 -7.31 -2.84 23.28
CA LYS A 114 -5.92 -3.10 23.67
C LYS A 114 -5.22 -4.06 22.71
N GLU A 115 -5.90 -5.13 22.31
CA GLU A 115 -5.40 -6.09 21.33
C GLU A 115 -5.13 -5.42 19.98
N LYS A 116 -6.13 -4.69 19.44
CA LYS A 116 -6.00 -3.97 18.17
C LYS A 116 -4.92 -2.89 18.19
N ASN A 117 -4.76 -2.21 19.32
CA ASN A 117 -3.69 -1.23 19.46
C ASN A 117 -2.31 -1.89 19.43
N THR A 118 -2.17 -3.05 20.08
CA THR A 118 -0.92 -3.83 20.06
C THR A 118 -0.61 -4.34 18.65
N GLU A 119 -1.61 -4.88 17.95
CA GLU A 119 -1.49 -5.32 16.55
C GLU A 119 -1.05 -4.17 15.63
N SER A 120 -1.67 -3.00 15.78
CA SER A 120 -1.33 -1.79 15.02
C SER A 120 0.11 -1.34 15.28
N ASP A 121 0.53 -1.26 16.54
CA ASP A 121 1.88 -0.85 16.93
C ASP A 121 2.96 -1.80 16.39
N GLU A 122 2.72 -3.11 16.45
CA GLU A 122 3.63 -4.12 15.91
C GLU A 122 3.70 -4.06 14.38
N PHE A 123 2.56 -3.86 13.73
CA PHE A 123 2.49 -3.70 12.29
C PHE A 123 3.26 -2.46 11.83
N VAL A 124 3.05 -1.30 12.47
CA VAL A 124 3.73 -0.05 12.15
C VAL A 124 5.25 -0.18 12.30
N LYS A 125 5.72 -0.80 13.39
CA LYS A 125 7.16 -1.03 13.60
C LYS A 125 7.78 -1.81 12.45
N THR A 126 7.10 -2.86 11.99
CA THR A 126 7.59 -3.71 10.89
C THR A 126 7.51 -2.99 9.55
N ALA A 127 6.36 -2.40 9.23
CA ALA A 127 6.13 -1.66 7.99
C ALA A 127 7.10 -0.47 7.84
N TRP A 128 7.48 0.16 8.95
CA TRP A 128 8.41 1.27 8.93
C TRP A 128 9.80 0.87 8.41
N VAL A 129 10.29 -0.32 8.81
CA VAL A 129 11.58 -0.85 8.33
C VAL A 129 11.55 -1.03 6.81
N ASP A 130 10.46 -1.56 6.25
CA ASP A 130 10.31 -1.74 4.80
C ASP A 130 10.24 -0.41 4.05
N ILE A 131 9.54 0.58 4.61
CA ILE A 131 9.43 1.94 4.04
C ILE A 131 10.78 2.65 4.06
N GLU A 132 11.53 2.55 5.15
CA GLU A 132 12.86 3.17 5.28
C GLU A 132 13.84 2.54 4.30
N ARG A 133 13.86 1.21 4.23
CA ARG A 133 14.66 0.47 3.24
C ARG A 133 14.34 0.90 1.81
N PHE A 134 13.07 1.06 1.46
CA PHE A 134 12.67 1.56 0.14
C PHE A 134 13.20 2.96 -0.14
N LYS A 135 13.06 3.88 0.83
CA LYS A 135 13.53 5.27 0.68
C LYS A 135 15.02 5.33 0.40
N ASP A 136 15.80 4.50 1.09
CA ASP A 136 17.26 4.47 0.94
C ASP A 136 17.72 3.84 -0.37
N GLN A 137 16.96 2.86 -0.88
CA GLN A 137 17.37 2.07 -2.06
C GLN A 137 16.90 2.67 -3.38
N LYS A 138 15.70 3.30 -3.42
CA LYS A 138 15.05 3.69 -4.68
C LYS A 138 15.86 4.56 -5.62
N ASP A 139 16.57 5.54 -5.06
CA ASP A 139 17.31 6.49 -5.88
C ASP A 139 18.53 5.83 -6.50
N ARG A 140 19.18 4.92 -5.76
CA ARG A 140 20.33 4.18 -6.27
C ARG A 140 19.89 3.21 -7.35
N ASP A 141 18.90 2.37 -7.05
CA ASP A 141 18.49 1.28 -7.93
C ASP A 141 17.93 1.81 -9.26
N LEU A 142 17.09 2.85 -9.22
CA LEU A 142 16.57 3.49 -10.43
C LEU A 142 17.66 4.22 -11.23
N LYS A 143 18.59 4.91 -10.56
CA LYS A 143 19.72 5.55 -11.25
C LYS A 143 20.58 4.52 -11.95
N GLU A 144 20.89 3.42 -11.29
CA GLU A 144 21.72 2.36 -11.85
C GLU A 144 21.06 1.72 -13.09
N ALA A 145 19.76 1.39 -13.01
CA ALA A 145 19.01 0.86 -14.14
C ALA A 145 19.00 1.84 -15.33
N LEU A 146 18.69 3.12 -15.08
CA LEU A 146 18.62 4.14 -16.12
C LEU A 146 19.98 4.49 -16.73
N ILE A 147 21.04 4.55 -15.92
CA ILE A 147 22.41 4.78 -16.41
C ILE A 147 22.84 3.61 -17.29
N SER A 148 22.59 2.37 -16.84
CA SER A 148 22.95 1.17 -17.61
C SER A 148 22.20 1.12 -18.95
N TYR A 149 20.90 1.43 -18.94
CA TYR A 149 20.12 1.57 -20.17
C TYR A 149 20.68 2.67 -21.10
N ALA A 150 21.03 3.84 -20.57
CA ALA A 150 21.63 4.92 -21.36
C ALA A 150 22.98 4.51 -21.97
N ILE A 151 23.84 3.81 -21.23
CA ILE A 151 25.12 3.29 -21.72
C ILE A 151 24.89 2.31 -22.87
N MET A 152 23.94 1.38 -22.71
CA MET A 152 23.55 0.44 -23.75
C MET A 152 23.05 1.16 -25.00
N GLN A 153 22.18 2.17 -24.86
CA GLN A 153 21.70 2.97 -26.00
C GLN A 153 22.83 3.71 -26.71
N ILE A 154 23.75 4.34 -25.97
CA ILE A 154 24.92 5.02 -26.54
C ILE A 154 25.78 4.04 -27.33
N SER A 155 26.00 2.83 -26.79
CA SER A 155 26.77 1.77 -27.46
C SER A 155 26.13 1.37 -28.79
N ARG A 156 24.80 1.23 -28.82
CA ARG A 156 24.02 0.93 -30.04
C ARG A 156 24.12 2.04 -31.08
N CYS A 157 23.92 3.29 -30.67
CA CYS A 157 24.07 4.43 -31.57
C CYS A 157 25.48 4.48 -32.20
N LYS A 158 26.53 4.21 -31.41
CA LYS A 158 27.91 4.15 -31.91
C LYS A 158 28.10 3.04 -32.95
N LYS A 159 27.59 1.83 -32.69
CA LYS A 159 27.63 0.71 -33.66
C LYS A 159 26.87 1.07 -34.94
N GLY A 160 25.68 1.64 -34.82
CA GLY A 160 24.88 2.07 -35.96
C GLY A 160 25.59 3.13 -36.81
N ILE A 161 26.16 4.16 -36.18
CA ILE A 161 26.96 5.20 -36.87
C ILE A 161 28.14 4.56 -37.63
N GLN A 162 28.84 3.62 -37.00
CA GLN A 162 29.96 2.93 -37.62
C GLN A 162 29.52 2.14 -38.87
N VAL A 163 28.43 1.37 -38.77
CA VAL A 163 27.88 0.63 -39.93
C VAL A 163 27.49 1.57 -41.07
N TRP A 164 26.78 2.66 -40.76
CA TRP A 164 26.37 3.63 -41.78
C TRP A 164 27.56 4.37 -42.41
N THR A 165 28.59 4.66 -41.63
CA THR A 165 29.82 5.30 -42.12
C THR A 165 30.58 4.35 -43.06
N ASN A 166 30.73 3.08 -42.67
CA ASN A 166 31.35 2.05 -43.51
C ASN A 166 30.58 1.87 -44.83
N ALA A 167 29.25 1.81 -44.77
CA ALA A 167 28.41 1.72 -45.96
C ALA A 167 28.63 2.93 -46.89
N LYS A 168 28.61 4.15 -46.35
CA LYS A 168 28.87 5.38 -47.11
C LYS A 168 30.26 5.39 -47.76
N GLU A 169 31.29 4.98 -47.03
CA GLU A 169 32.66 4.92 -47.57
C GLU A 169 32.79 3.90 -48.69
N CYS A 170 32.11 2.76 -48.61
CA CYS A 170 32.07 1.77 -49.68
C CYS A 170 31.41 2.36 -50.94
N PHE A 171 30.26 3.03 -50.79
CA PHE A 171 29.61 3.72 -51.92
C PHE A 171 30.47 4.78 -52.58
N ASN A 172 31.23 5.55 -51.81
CA ASN A 172 32.12 6.59 -52.35
C ASN A 172 33.37 6.03 -53.06
N LYS A 173 33.71 4.74 -52.85
CA LYS A 173 34.86 4.07 -53.47
C LYS A 173 34.47 3.27 -54.73
N MET A 174 33.18 3.16 -55.03
CA MET A 174 32.64 2.67 -56.30
C MET A 174 32.53 3.79 -57.32
#